data_AF-A0A1Z5LGV1-F1
#
_entry.id   AF-A0A1Z5LGV1-F1
#
_cell.length_a   1.000
_cell.length_b   1.000
_cell.length_c   1.000
_cell.angle_alpha   90.00
_cell.angle_beta   90.00
_cell.angle_gamma   90.00
#
_symmetry.space_group_name_H-M   'P 1'
#
loop_
_entity.id
_entity.type
_entity.pdbx_description
1 polymer ?
#
loop_
_entity_poly.entity_id
_entity_poly.type
_entity_poly.pdbx_seq_one_letter_code
_entity_poly.pdbx_strand_id
1 'polypeptide(L)'
;MEAMKFPAVQMTLLLQKQKQKKGKSKTSGMFSMFRGLGGSKSITAEDMRPVLDKMRDHLIAKNVAADVAQKLCESVAAKLEGKVLGTFVGVASTVKSTLVEALVQLLSPKRRVNILRDVLEAQRSHRPYVMTFCGA
;
A
#
# COMPACT_ATOMS: atom_id res chain seq x y z
N MET A 1 -43.20 5.80 82.01
CA MET A 1 -41.89 5.54 81.40
C MET A 1 -41.71 4.03 81.47
N GLU A 2 -41.61 3.23 80.42
CA GLU A 2 -41.45 3.45 78.98
C GLU A 2 -42.09 2.25 78.26
N ALA A 3 -42.33 2.44 76.97
CA ALA A 3 -43.24 1.70 76.13
C ALA A 3 -42.74 0.30 75.73
N MET A 4 -43.72 -0.59 75.62
CA MET A 4 -43.73 -1.75 74.72
C MET A 4 -43.25 -1.38 73.31
N LYS A 5 -42.51 -2.29 72.66
CA LYS A 5 -42.91 -2.98 71.40
C LYS A 5 -41.73 -3.68 70.70
N PHE A 6 -41.78 -5.01 70.66
CA PHE A 6 -41.43 -5.82 69.49
C PHE A 6 -42.56 -5.67 68.42
N PRO A 7 -42.52 -6.25 67.19
CA PRO A 7 -41.48 -7.01 66.47
C PRO A 7 -41.40 -6.64 64.95
N ALA A 8 -40.64 -7.45 64.20
CA ALA A 8 -41.01 -8.01 62.89
C ALA A 8 -40.35 -7.42 61.63
N VAL A 9 -39.88 -8.36 60.80
CA VAL A 9 -39.69 -8.27 59.35
C VAL A 9 -38.35 -7.71 58.87
N GLN A 10 -37.28 -8.38 59.29
CA GLN A 10 -36.22 -8.76 58.34
C GLN A 10 -36.87 -9.66 57.27
N MET A 11 -36.51 -9.48 55.99
CA MET A 11 -37.08 -10.14 54.79
C MET A 11 -38.48 -9.66 54.39
N THR A 12 -38.57 -8.80 53.37
CA THR A 12 -39.02 -9.18 52.01
C THR A 12 -38.87 -7.98 51.04
N LEU A 13 -38.49 -8.25 49.78
CA LEU A 13 -38.73 -7.46 48.55
C LEU A 13 -37.95 -6.12 48.39
N LEU A 14 -36.95 -6.00 47.51
CA LEU A 14 -37.05 -5.95 46.03
C LEU A 14 -38.36 -5.32 45.53
N LEU A 15 -38.36 -4.03 45.20
CA LEU A 15 -38.81 -3.47 43.90
C LEU A 15 -38.95 -1.93 43.95
N GLN A 16 -38.13 -1.27 43.12
CA GLN A 16 -38.43 -0.09 42.28
C GLN A 16 -39.35 1.04 42.79
N LYS A 17 -38.84 2.29 42.79
CA LYS A 17 -39.35 3.35 41.88
C LYS A 17 -38.45 4.59 41.81
N GLN A 18 -38.19 5.03 40.58
CA GLN A 18 -37.41 6.21 40.19
C GLN A 18 -38.15 7.54 40.33
N LYS A 19 -37.41 8.67 40.35
CA LYS A 19 -37.84 9.91 39.64
C LYS A 19 -36.70 10.90 39.28
N GLN A 20 -36.35 10.89 37.99
CA GLN A 20 -36.02 11.98 37.03
C GLN A 20 -35.18 13.23 37.39
N LYS A 21 -34.27 13.60 36.47
CA LYS A 21 -34.19 14.95 35.85
C LYS A 21 -33.51 14.96 34.46
N LYS A 22 -33.85 15.99 33.69
CA LYS A 22 -33.96 16.12 32.22
C LYS A 22 -32.66 16.35 31.42
N GLY A 23 -32.66 15.88 30.17
CA GLY A 23 -32.39 16.69 28.97
C GLY A 23 -30.95 16.82 28.45
N LYS A 24 -30.66 16.13 27.33
CA LYS A 24 -29.90 16.64 26.16
C LYS A 24 -30.05 15.66 24.98
N SER A 25 -30.25 16.23 23.80
CA SER A 25 -30.54 15.60 22.51
C SER A 25 -29.64 14.41 22.18
N LYS A 26 -30.23 13.21 22.01
CA LYS A 26 -29.58 12.04 21.44
C LYS A 26 -29.78 12.03 19.92
N THR A 27 -29.10 12.93 19.23
CA THR A 27 -28.97 12.94 17.76
C THR A 27 -27.52 13.19 17.38
N SER A 28 -26.60 12.38 17.89
CA SER A 28 -25.18 12.40 17.49
C SER A 28 -24.48 11.09 17.88
N GLY A 29 -25.02 9.96 17.43
CA GLY A 29 -24.50 8.63 17.77
C GLY A 29 -24.07 7.79 16.57
N MET A 30 -24.42 8.17 15.35
CA MET A 30 -24.18 7.35 14.14
C MET A 30 -23.24 7.99 13.12
N PHE A 31 -22.76 9.21 13.35
CA PHE A 31 -21.75 9.86 12.48
C PHE A 31 -20.30 9.56 12.88
N SER A 32 -20.02 8.93 14.03
CA SER A 32 -18.65 8.59 14.44
C SER A 32 -18.10 7.32 13.80
N MET A 33 -18.97 6.42 13.32
CA MET A 33 -18.57 5.15 12.71
C MET A 33 -18.06 5.32 11.27
N PHE A 34 -18.47 6.40 10.59
CA PHE A 34 -17.98 6.74 9.24
C PHE A 34 -16.64 7.50 9.24
N ARG A 35 -16.08 7.85 10.41
CA ARG A 35 -14.79 8.54 10.50
C ARG A 35 -13.58 7.61 10.24
N GLY A 36 -13.80 6.29 10.17
CA GLY A 36 -12.78 5.29 9.85
C GLY A 36 -12.59 5.00 8.35
N LEU A 37 -13.45 5.55 7.48
CA LEU A 37 -13.50 5.24 6.03
C LEU A 37 -12.87 6.31 5.12
N GLY A 38 -12.20 7.31 5.69
CA GLY A 38 -11.66 8.46 4.94
C GLY A 38 -10.23 8.83 5.31
N GLY A 39 -9.44 7.89 5.84
CA GLY A 39 -8.04 8.12 6.18
C GLY A 39 -7.15 7.53 5.10
N SER A 40 -6.81 8.33 4.11
CA SER A 40 -5.92 7.96 3.03
C SER A 40 -4.49 7.87 3.58
N LYS A 41 -4.18 6.76 4.27
CA LYS A 41 -2.88 6.55 4.92
C LYS A 41 -1.78 6.59 3.86
N SER A 42 -0.81 7.47 4.08
CA SER A 42 0.42 7.50 3.31
C SER A 42 1.21 6.22 3.56
N ILE A 43 1.77 5.64 2.51
CA ILE A 43 2.64 4.48 2.60
C ILE A 43 4.00 4.90 3.20
N THR A 44 4.46 4.18 4.22
CA THR A 44 5.77 4.42 4.87
C THR A 44 6.79 3.38 4.44
N ALA A 45 8.07 3.66 4.67
CA ALA A 45 9.15 2.71 4.40
C ALA A 45 8.95 1.35 5.11
N GLU A 46 8.50 1.37 6.37
CA GLU A 46 8.28 0.16 7.15
C GLU A 46 7.12 -0.69 6.61
N ASP A 47 6.07 -0.06 6.08
CA ASP A 47 4.95 -0.78 5.45
C ASP A 47 5.40 -1.55 4.20
N MET A 48 6.37 -1.01 3.46
CA MET A 48 6.85 -1.58 2.20
C MET A 48 7.93 -2.64 2.38
N ARG A 49 8.77 -2.50 3.42
CA ARG A 49 9.94 -3.34 3.68
C ARG A 49 9.71 -4.84 3.51
N PRO A 50 8.69 -5.48 4.14
CA PRO A 50 8.48 -6.93 4.00
C PRO A 50 8.08 -7.34 2.58
N VAL A 51 7.48 -6.45 1.80
CA VAL A 51 7.13 -6.72 0.39
C VAL A 51 8.36 -6.54 -0.50
N LEU A 52 9.13 -5.47 -0.28
CA LEU A 52 10.33 -5.17 -1.05
C LEU A 52 11.42 -6.24 -0.89
N ASP A 53 11.61 -6.76 0.32
CA ASP A 53 12.55 -7.87 0.58
C ASP A 53 12.13 -9.13 -0.20
N LYS A 54 10.85 -9.51 -0.12
CA LYS A 54 10.31 -10.65 -0.88
C LYS A 54 10.45 -10.45 -2.40
N MET A 55 10.25 -9.23 -2.89
CA MET A 55 10.40 -8.93 -4.32
C MET A 55 11.87 -8.99 -4.75
N ARG A 56 12.80 -8.46 -3.93
CA ARG A 56 14.24 -8.57 -4.20
C ARG A 56 14.66 -10.03 -4.32
N ASP A 57 14.30 -10.85 -3.34
CA ASP A 57 14.66 -12.26 -3.33
C ASP A 57 14.02 -13.01 -4.52
N HIS A 58 12.79 -12.66 -4.88
CA HIS A 58 12.11 -13.21 -6.05
C HIS A 58 12.79 -12.81 -7.39
N LEU A 59 13.34 -11.60 -7.49
CA LEU A 59 14.11 -11.17 -8.67
C LEU A 59 15.44 -11.93 -8.76
N ILE A 60 16.15 -12.08 -7.64
CA ILE A 60 17.41 -12.83 -7.59
C ILE A 60 17.19 -14.30 -7.97
N ALA A 61 16.14 -14.93 -7.44
CA ALA A 61 15.75 -16.29 -7.80
C ALA A 61 15.42 -16.44 -9.30
N LYS A 62 15.10 -15.34 -10.00
CA LYS A 62 14.86 -15.28 -11.45
C LYS A 62 16.10 -14.87 -12.25
N ASN A 63 17.30 -15.00 -11.68
CA ASN A 63 18.58 -14.66 -12.30
C ASN A 63 18.78 -13.16 -12.57
N VAL A 64 18.09 -12.28 -11.84
CA VAL A 64 18.45 -10.86 -11.84
C VAL A 64 19.66 -10.68 -10.91
N ALA A 65 20.66 -9.94 -11.38
CA ALA A 65 21.83 -9.62 -10.57
C ALA A 65 21.41 -8.96 -9.24
N ALA A 66 22.03 -9.38 -8.13
CA ALA A 66 21.62 -8.96 -6.80
C ALA A 66 21.66 -7.43 -6.62
N ASP A 67 22.66 -6.77 -7.21
CA ASP A 67 22.79 -5.31 -7.17
C ASP A 67 21.67 -4.62 -7.97
N VAL A 68 21.26 -5.18 -9.11
CA VAL A 68 20.16 -4.68 -9.94
C VAL A 68 18.83 -4.86 -9.21
N ALA A 69 18.59 -6.03 -8.60
CA ALA A 69 17.37 -6.28 -7.81
C ALA A 69 17.25 -5.31 -6.63
N GLN A 70 18.36 -5.05 -5.92
CA GLN A 70 18.42 -4.09 -4.82
C GLN A 70 18.09 -2.66 -5.31
N LYS A 71 18.79 -2.17 -6.35
CA LYS A 71 18.56 -0.83 -6.93
C LYS A 71 17.13 -0.63 -7.41
N LEU A 72 16.51 -1.67 -7.97
CA LEU A 72 15.11 -1.64 -8.39
C LEU A 72 14.16 -1.48 -7.19
N CYS A 73 14.36 -2.28 -6.13
CA CYS A 73 13.53 -2.17 -4.92
C CYS A 73 13.71 -0.81 -4.22
N GLU A 74 14.93 -0.27 -4.16
CA GLU A 74 15.19 1.09 -3.63
C GLU A 74 14.49 2.17 -4.45
N SER A 75 14.55 2.08 -5.79
CA SER A 75 13.86 3.02 -6.68
C SER A 75 12.34 2.98 -6.49
N VAL A 76 11.77 1.79 -6.26
CA VAL A 76 10.33 1.62 -5.97
C VAL A 76 9.99 2.18 -4.60
N ALA A 77 10.81 1.94 -3.57
CA ALA A 77 10.60 2.49 -2.23
C ALA A 77 10.56 4.02 -2.28
N ALA A 78 11.57 4.65 -2.91
CA ALA A 78 11.63 6.10 -3.08
C ALA A 78 10.46 6.66 -3.90
N LYS A 79 9.99 5.93 -4.92
CA LYS A 79 8.84 6.35 -5.74
C LYS A 79 7.52 6.26 -4.96
N LEU A 80 7.42 5.40 -3.95
CA LEU A 80 6.18 5.16 -3.23
C LEU A 80 6.11 5.87 -1.89
N GLU A 81 7.23 6.08 -1.20
CA GLU A 81 7.26 6.71 0.13
C GLU A 81 6.49 8.04 0.17
N GLY A 82 5.62 8.17 1.18
CA GLY A 82 4.76 9.34 1.34
C GLY A 82 3.56 9.40 0.39
N LYS A 83 3.43 8.49 -0.59
CA LYS A 83 2.25 8.43 -1.44
C LYS A 83 1.04 7.89 -0.70
N VAL A 84 -0.08 8.52 -0.98
CA VAL A 84 -1.38 8.13 -0.46
C VAL A 84 -1.95 7.02 -1.34
N LEU A 85 -2.27 5.87 -0.75
CA LEU A 85 -2.93 4.77 -1.45
C LEU A 85 -4.44 5.01 -1.55
N GLY A 86 -5.04 4.54 -2.65
CA GLY A 86 -6.50 4.53 -2.80
C GLY A 86 -7.16 3.57 -1.82
N THR A 87 -8.41 3.85 -1.43
CA THR A 87 -9.14 3.14 -0.37
C THR A 87 -9.23 1.62 -0.55
N PHE A 88 -9.15 1.12 -1.78
CA PHE A 88 -9.24 -0.30 -2.12
C PHE A 88 -7.93 -0.90 -2.66
N VAL A 89 -6.80 -0.19 -2.54
CA VAL A 89 -5.51 -0.63 -3.08
C VAL A 89 -4.58 -1.06 -1.95
N GLY A 90 -4.06 -2.29 -2.03
CA GLY A 90 -3.11 -2.82 -1.04
C GLY A 90 -1.67 -2.41 -1.31
N VAL A 91 -0.89 -2.23 -0.25
CA VAL A 91 0.55 -1.95 -0.30
C VAL A 91 1.30 -2.93 -1.22
N ALA A 92 1.06 -4.23 -1.04
CA ALA A 92 1.74 -5.26 -1.83
C ALA A 92 1.42 -5.17 -3.33
N SER A 93 0.17 -4.89 -3.69
CA SER A 93 -0.22 -4.70 -5.09
C SER A 93 0.43 -3.45 -5.69
N THR A 94 0.50 -2.35 -4.94
CA THR A 94 1.12 -1.11 -5.41
C THR A 94 2.63 -1.25 -5.59
N VAL A 95 3.32 -1.90 -4.64
CA VAL A 95 4.75 -2.19 -4.77
C VAL A 95 5.00 -3.06 -6.00
N LYS A 96 4.22 -4.12 -6.18
CA LYS A 96 4.36 -5.03 -7.33
C LYS A 96 4.10 -4.31 -8.66
N SER A 97 3.04 -3.51 -8.77
CA SER A 97 2.74 -2.78 -10.01
C SER A 97 3.85 -1.77 -10.34
N THR A 98 4.32 -1.04 -9.33
CA THR A 98 5.37 -0.03 -9.48
C THR A 98 6.71 -0.66 -9.87
N LEU A 99 7.02 -1.85 -9.34
CA LEU A 99 8.19 -2.62 -9.73
C LEU A 99 8.11 -3.09 -11.18
N VAL A 100 6.94 -3.56 -11.62
CA VAL A 100 6.72 -3.95 -13.02
C VAL A 100 6.89 -2.75 -13.96
N GLU A 101 6.35 -1.59 -13.60
CA GLU A 101 6.58 -0.36 -14.37
C GLU A 101 8.07 -0.01 -14.47
N ALA A 102 8.81 -0.09 -13.36
CA ALA A 102 10.24 0.19 -13.34
C ALA A 102 11.03 -0.79 -14.23
N LEU A 103 10.67 -2.08 -14.21
CA LEU A 103 11.26 -3.10 -15.08
C LEU A 103 10.98 -2.83 -16.56
N VAL A 104 9.73 -2.48 -16.91
CA VAL A 104 9.37 -2.15 -18.30
C VAL A 104 10.16 -0.94 -18.77
N GLN A 105 10.28 0.10 -17.94
CA GLN A 105 11.07 1.29 -18.28
C GLN A 105 12.56 0.99 -18.47
N LEU A 106 13.13 0.10 -17.64
CA LEU A 106 14.53 -0.30 -17.73
C LEU A 106 14.82 -1.18 -18.95
N LEU A 107 13.92 -2.11 -19.28
CA LEU A 107 14.06 -3.03 -20.41
C LEU A 107 13.66 -2.41 -21.75
N SER A 108 12.92 -1.30 -21.74
CA SER A 108 12.50 -0.61 -22.96
C SER A 108 13.64 0.26 -23.50
N PRO A 109 14.16 -0.02 -24.71
CA PRO A 109 15.21 0.79 -25.31
C PRO A 109 14.67 2.19 -25.66
N LYS A 110 15.45 3.24 -25.32
CA LYS A 110 15.09 4.63 -25.68
C LYS A 110 15.22 4.93 -27.16
N ARG A 111 16.09 4.19 -27.87
CA ARG A 111 16.33 4.37 -29.30
C ARG A 111 15.70 3.23 -30.08
N ARG A 112 14.96 3.58 -31.13
CA ARG A 112 14.46 2.62 -32.11
C ARG A 112 15.58 2.34 -33.11
N VAL A 113 15.82 1.07 -33.38
CA VAL A 113 16.77 0.62 -34.41
C VAL A 113 15.95 0.11 -35.59
N ASN A 114 16.16 0.68 -36.78
CA ASN A 114 15.54 0.21 -38.02
C ASN A 114 16.63 -0.12 -39.03
N ILE A 115 17.09 -1.37 -38.98
CA ILE A 115 18.19 -1.88 -39.80
C ILE A 115 17.89 -1.71 -41.29
N LEU A 116 16.65 -1.92 -41.74
CA LEU A 116 16.29 -1.81 -43.16
C LEU A 116 16.45 -0.39 -43.69
N ARG A 117 16.06 0.61 -42.89
CA ARG A 117 16.26 2.01 -43.23
C ARG A 117 17.75 2.32 -43.34
N ASP A 118 18.55 1.86 -42.38
CA ASP A 118 19.99 2.13 -42.35
C ASP A 118 20.73 1.46 -43.52
N VAL A 119 20.29 0.26 -43.94
CA VAL A 119 20.82 -0.46 -45.11
C VAL A 119 20.50 0.29 -46.41
N LEU A 120 19.26 0.77 -46.59
CA LEU A 120 18.86 1.53 -47.78
C LEU A 120 19.64 2.85 -47.89
N GLU A 121 19.91 3.50 -46.76
CA GLU A 121 20.72 4.72 -46.72
C GLU A 121 22.18 4.44 -47.12
N ALA A 122 22.77 3.35 -46.61
CA ALA A 122 24.11 2.93 -47.00
C ALA A 122 24.21 2.61 -48.51
N GLN A 123 23.20 1.93 -49.07
CA GLN A 123 23.12 1.65 -50.51
C GLN A 123 23.11 2.94 -51.34
N ARG A 124 22.31 3.95 -50.97
CA ARG A 124 22.26 5.26 -51.65
C ARG A 124 23.61 5.98 -51.64
N SER A 125 24.34 5.83 -50.54
CA SER A 125 25.70 6.36 -50.39
C SER A 125 26.79 5.49 -51.01
N HIS A 126 26.43 4.46 -51.79
CA HIS A 126 27.37 3.55 -52.47
C HIS A 126 28.38 2.90 -51.51
N ARG A 127 27.97 2.62 -50.27
CA ARG A 127 28.81 1.98 -49.26
C ARG A 127 28.14 0.73 -48.68
N PRO A 128 28.90 -0.30 -48.29
CA PRO A 128 28.33 -1.45 -47.60
C PRO A 128 27.80 -1.06 -46.22
N TYR A 129 26.71 -1.71 -45.79
CA TYR A 129 26.26 -1.67 -44.39
C TYR A 129 27.05 -2.72 -43.60
N VAL A 130 27.77 -2.29 -42.58
CA VAL A 130 28.62 -3.17 -41.75
C VAL A 130 28.03 -3.27 -40.35
N MET A 131 27.80 -4.49 -39.88
CA MET A 131 27.36 -4.78 -38.51
C MET A 131 28.42 -5.67 -37.85
N THR A 132 28.89 -5.25 -36.68
CA THR A 132 29.83 -6.03 -35.87
C THR A 132 29.08 -6.63 -34.68
N PHE A 133 29.21 -7.95 -34.51
CA PHE A 133 28.70 -8.64 -33.35
C PHE A 133 29.83 -8.77 -32.33
N CYS A 134 29.61 -8.25 -31.14
CA CYS A 134 30.55 -8.30 -30.03
C CYS A 134 29.88 -8.99 -28.84
N GLY A 135 30.61 -9.84 -28.14
CA GLY A 135 30.17 -10.51 -26.93
C GLY A 135 31.38 -10.98 -26.14
N ALA A 136 31.21 -11.13 -24.84
CA ALA A 136 32.19 -11.75 -23.95
C ALA A 136 31.92 -13.25 -23.81
#